data_AF-A0A2V6BX99-F1
#
_entry.id   AF-A0A2V6BX99-F1
#
_cell.length_a   1.000
_cell.length_b   1.000
_cell.length_c   1.000
_cell.angle_alpha   90.00
_cell.angle_beta   90.00
_cell.angle_gamma   90.00
#
_symmetry.space_group_name_H-M   'P 1'
#
loop_
_entity.id
_entity.type
_entity.pdbx_description
1 polymer ?
#
loop_
_entity_poly.entity_id
_entity_poly.type
_entity_poly.pdbx_seq_one_letter_code
_entity_poly.pdbx_strand_id
1 'polypeptide(L)'
;MWRAETKMADFPGGWNEPAVVLRDDIFEASHTYRLKGLKQFLTVVEAQDGGRRYYKAYLADRLDGEWKPLATTKEKPFAGPINVRDSGPHWTDSFSHGELLRDGFDQNLEVDPVNLRFLFQGITDEAKRGKAYGDIPWRLGILEPADQEPSMKHR
;
A
#
# COMPACT_ATOMS: atom_id res chain seq x y z
N MET A 1 10.54 -3.18 8.19
CA MET A 1 10.82 -3.18 6.74
C MET A 1 12.32 -3.15 6.58
N TRP A 2 12.85 -4.04 5.75
CA TRP A 2 14.26 -4.12 5.45
C TRP A 2 14.54 -3.43 4.11
N ARG A 3 15.74 -2.88 3.96
CA ARG A 3 16.21 -2.25 2.72
C ARG A 3 17.67 -2.61 2.50
N ALA A 4 17.99 -3.00 1.28
CA ALA A 4 19.35 -2.99 0.75
C ALA A 4 19.38 -2.03 -0.44
N GLU A 5 20.57 -1.61 -0.85
CA GLU A 5 20.78 -0.78 -2.05
C GLU A 5 22.04 -1.18 -2.80
N THR A 6 22.04 -0.83 -4.08
CA THR A 6 23.18 -0.96 -5.00
C THR A 6 23.23 0.26 -5.90
N LYS A 7 24.36 0.52 -6.55
CA LYS A 7 24.43 1.56 -7.58
C LYS A 7 23.67 1.10 -8.81
N MET A 8 23.06 2.06 -9.53
CA MET A 8 22.33 1.76 -10.77
C MET A 8 23.16 0.98 -11.80
N ALA A 9 24.45 1.31 -11.95
CA ALA A 9 25.35 0.63 -12.88
C ALA A 9 25.71 -0.81 -12.47
N ASP A 10 25.51 -1.16 -11.20
CA ASP A 10 25.85 -2.48 -10.65
C ASP A 10 24.63 -3.42 -10.58
N PHE A 11 23.42 -2.88 -10.77
CA PHE A 11 22.18 -3.66 -10.76
C PHE A 11 22.18 -4.74 -11.87
N PRO A 12 21.76 -5.99 -11.58
CA PRO A 12 21.08 -6.48 -10.37
C PRO A 12 22.01 -7.01 -9.26
N GLY A 13 23.33 -6.80 -9.35
CA GLY A 13 24.30 -7.19 -8.32
C GLY A 13 24.68 -6.05 -7.38
N GLY A 14 25.69 -6.29 -6.53
CA GLY A 14 26.32 -5.24 -5.71
C GLY A 14 25.52 -4.77 -4.50
N TRP A 15 24.49 -5.52 -4.08
CA TRP A 15 23.69 -5.18 -2.90
C TRP A 15 24.52 -5.21 -1.63
N ASN A 16 24.32 -4.20 -0.78
CA ASN A 16 24.84 -4.21 0.58
C ASN A 16 24.03 -5.14 1.50
N GLU A 17 24.53 -5.31 2.72
CA GLU A 17 23.80 -5.99 3.79
C GLU A 17 22.48 -5.24 4.09
N PRO A 18 21.33 -5.93 4.12
CA PRO A 18 20.06 -5.30 4.42
C PRO A 18 20.03 -4.67 5.82
N ALA A 19 19.45 -3.48 5.92
CA ALA A 19 19.22 -2.78 7.18
C ALA A 19 17.73 -2.61 7.46
N VAL A 20 17.34 -2.59 8.75
CA VAL A 20 15.98 -2.22 9.16
C VAL A 20 15.80 -0.71 9.01
N VAL A 21 14.90 -0.28 8.13
CA VAL A 21 14.63 1.13 7.85
C VAL A 21 13.30 1.65 8.38
N LEU A 22 12.41 0.74 8.79
CA LEU A 22 11.12 1.08 9.41
C LEU A 22 10.73 -0.03 10.39
N ARG A 23 10.44 0.34 11.64
CA ARG A 23 9.90 -0.56 12.68
C ARG A 23 8.53 -0.06 13.09
N ASP A 24 7.52 -0.88 12.88
CA ASP A 24 6.12 -0.66 13.25
C ASP A 24 5.43 -2.05 13.28
N ASP A 25 4.15 -2.12 13.61
CA ASP A 25 3.31 -3.29 13.42
C ASP A 25 3.02 -3.48 11.92
N ILE A 26 3.95 -4.14 11.23
CA ILE A 26 3.92 -4.43 9.80
C ILE A 26 3.94 -5.94 9.61
N PHE A 27 3.26 -6.41 8.57
CA PHE A 27 3.20 -7.83 8.22
C PHE A 27 4.05 -8.11 6.97
N GLU A 28 3.60 -7.69 5.78
CA GLU A 28 4.24 -8.01 4.50
C GLU A 28 3.88 -7.02 3.37
N ALA A 29 4.14 -7.39 2.11
CA ALA A 29 3.65 -6.69 0.90
C ALA A 29 3.98 -5.19 0.78
N SER A 30 5.17 -4.78 1.26
CA SER A 30 5.61 -3.39 1.11
C SER A 30 5.87 -3.02 -0.35
N HIS A 31 5.35 -1.87 -0.79
CA HIS A 31 5.67 -1.24 -2.05
C HIS A 31 6.05 0.22 -1.85
N THR A 32 7.09 0.69 -2.56
CA THR A 32 7.62 2.05 -2.46
C THR A 32 7.56 2.73 -3.83
N TYR A 33 6.99 3.92 -3.88
CA TYR A 33 6.72 4.68 -5.10
C TYR A 33 7.30 6.08 -5.02
N ARG A 34 7.74 6.61 -6.16
CA ARG A 34 7.98 8.04 -6.30
C ARG A 34 6.66 8.75 -6.57
N LEU A 35 6.40 9.87 -5.90
CA LEU A 35 5.20 10.66 -6.15
C LEU A 35 5.45 11.68 -7.28
N LYS A 36 4.70 11.55 -8.37
CA LYS A 36 4.82 12.44 -9.54
C LYS A 36 4.66 13.91 -9.14
N GLY A 37 5.54 14.75 -9.67
CA GLY A 37 5.53 16.19 -9.39
C GLY A 37 5.97 16.58 -7.97
N LEU A 38 6.25 15.62 -7.09
CA LEU A 38 6.73 15.84 -5.74
C LEU A 38 8.17 15.32 -5.58
N LYS A 39 8.90 15.90 -4.63
CA LYS A 39 10.23 15.41 -4.22
C LYS A 39 10.10 14.46 -3.01
N GLN A 40 9.16 13.52 -3.10
CA GLN A 40 8.82 12.61 -2.01
C GLN A 40 8.53 11.20 -2.54
N PHE A 41 8.67 10.24 -1.64
CA PHE A 41 8.36 8.84 -1.84
C PHE A 41 7.23 8.41 -0.89
N LEU A 42 6.38 7.52 -1.36
CA LEU A 42 5.32 6.87 -0.60
C LEU A 42 5.66 5.40 -0.45
N THR A 43 5.67 4.88 0.78
CA THR A 43 5.63 3.43 1.02
C THR A 43 4.26 3.05 1.55
N VAL A 44 3.64 2.04 0.95
CA VAL A 44 2.48 1.35 1.52
C VAL A 44 2.90 -0.05 1.95
N VAL A 45 2.39 -0.54 3.07
CA VAL A 45 2.77 -1.85 3.63
C VAL A 45 1.58 -2.50 4.33
N GLU A 46 1.42 -3.80 4.15
CA GLU A 46 0.31 -4.56 4.71
C GLU A 46 0.53 -4.79 6.21
N ALA A 47 -0.53 -4.61 6.98
CA ALA A 47 -0.64 -4.95 8.39
C ALA A 47 -1.87 -5.85 8.61
N GLN A 48 -2.00 -6.40 9.81
CA GLN A 48 -3.11 -7.30 10.15
C GLN A 48 -3.77 -6.92 11.47
N ASP A 49 -5.09 -7.13 11.56
CA ASP A 49 -5.86 -7.02 12.80
C ASP A 49 -6.90 -8.16 12.83
N GLY A 50 -6.83 -9.04 13.84
CA GLY A 50 -7.76 -10.16 13.97
C GLY A 50 -7.86 -11.07 12.72
N GLY A 51 -6.79 -11.16 11.92
CA GLY A 51 -6.76 -11.93 10.68
C GLY A 51 -7.35 -11.20 9.45
N ARG A 52 -7.79 -9.95 9.59
CA ARG A 52 -8.09 -9.05 8.47
C ARG A 52 -6.85 -8.28 8.05
N ARG A 53 -6.78 -7.90 6.77
CA ARG A 53 -5.64 -7.20 6.17
C ARG A 53 -6.00 -5.76 5.84
N TYR A 54 -5.08 -4.85 6.07
CA TYR A 54 -5.20 -3.43 5.76
C TYR A 54 -3.83 -2.83 5.44
N TYR A 55 -3.79 -1.66 4.80
CA TYR A 55 -2.55 -0.97 4.47
C TYR A 55 -2.24 0.18 5.40
N LYS A 56 -0.97 0.25 5.80
CA LYS A 56 -0.34 1.44 6.37
C LYS A 56 0.41 2.21 5.28
N ALA A 57 0.61 3.51 5.48
CA ALA A 57 1.39 4.37 4.59
C ALA A 57 2.37 5.29 5.34
N TYR A 58 3.53 5.51 4.72
CA TYR A 58 4.62 6.35 5.21
C TYR A 58 5.21 7.19 4.06
N LEU A 59 5.70 8.38 4.38
CA LEU A 59 6.37 9.28 3.44
C LEU A 59 7.85 9.43 3.78
N ALA A 60 8.68 9.60 2.76
CA ALA A 60 10.10 9.97 2.92
C ALA A 60 10.52 10.93 1.82
N ASP A 61 11.45 11.84 2.11
CA ASP A 61 11.99 12.76 1.10
C ASP A 61 13.08 12.08 0.24
N ARG A 62 13.62 10.95 0.70
CA ARG A 62 14.64 10.12 0.03
C ARG A 62 14.43 8.64 0.34
N LEU A 63 14.84 7.75 -0.56
CA LEU A 63 14.75 6.29 -0.38
C LEU A 63 15.62 5.75 0.76
N ASP A 64 16.71 6.44 1.09
CA ASP A 64 17.65 6.16 2.18
C ASP A 64 17.36 6.99 3.44
N GLY A 65 16.28 7.76 3.43
CA GLY A 65 15.89 8.64 4.54
C GLY A 65 14.98 7.99 5.59
N GLU A 66 14.50 8.81 6.51
CA GLU A 66 13.53 8.41 7.53
C GLU A 66 12.11 8.34 6.97
N TRP A 67 11.40 7.25 7.28
CA TRP A 67 9.99 7.04 6.92
C TRP A 67 9.07 7.63 7.99
N LYS A 68 8.31 8.66 7.61
CA LYS A 68 7.37 9.38 8.50
C LYS A 68 5.95 8.82 8.35
N PRO A 69 5.21 8.58 9.44
CA PRO A 69 3.82 8.11 9.39
C PRO A 69 2.89 9.02 8.59
N LEU A 70 2.07 8.45 7.69
CA LEU A 70 0.99 9.15 6.99
C LEU A 70 -0.39 8.61 7.44
N ALA A 71 -0.56 7.29 7.38
CA ALA A 71 -1.78 6.57 7.74
C ALA A 71 -1.39 5.19 8.28
N THR A 72 -1.20 5.05 9.60
CA THR A 72 -0.48 3.92 10.20
C THR A 72 -1.26 3.18 11.28
N THR A 73 -2.55 3.46 11.44
CA THR A 73 -3.42 2.78 12.42
C THR A 73 -4.65 2.19 11.74
N LYS A 74 -5.35 1.28 12.41
CA LYS A 74 -6.59 0.69 11.88
C LYS A 74 -7.74 1.70 11.78
N GLU A 75 -7.72 2.75 12.60
CA GLU A 75 -8.68 3.86 12.57
C GLU A 75 -8.35 4.87 11.47
N LYS A 76 -7.07 4.93 11.04
CA LYS A 76 -6.60 5.77 9.94
C LYS A 76 -5.64 5.00 9.03
N PRO A 77 -6.14 4.00 8.28
CA PRO A 77 -5.33 3.23 7.35
C PRO A 77 -5.18 3.98 6.02
N PHE A 78 -4.24 3.54 5.19
CA PHE A 78 -4.19 3.93 3.78
C PHE A 78 -5.38 3.33 3.03
N ALA A 79 -5.59 2.02 3.18
CA ALA A 79 -6.75 1.30 2.68
C ALA A 79 -7.16 0.24 3.68
N GLY A 80 -8.43 0.22 4.08
CA GLY A 80 -8.98 -0.75 5.01
C GLY A 80 -10.49 -0.61 5.18
N PRO A 81 -11.12 -1.45 6.01
CA PRO A 81 -12.58 -1.49 6.17
C PRO A 81 -13.21 -0.16 6.59
N ILE A 82 -12.46 0.73 7.27
CA ILE A 82 -12.97 2.01 7.77
C ILE A 82 -13.04 3.11 6.70
N ASN A 83 -12.26 3.01 5.63
CA ASN A 83 -12.15 4.06 4.61
C ASN A 83 -12.41 3.59 3.17
N VAL A 84 -12.65 2.30 2.95
CA VAL A 84 -13.08 1.76 1.65
C VAL A 84 -14.59 1.56 1.64
N ARG A 85 -15.22 1.88 0.50
CA ARG A 85 -16.64 1.66 0.24
C ARG A 85 -16.79 0.79 -1.00
N ASP A 86 -17.72 -0.14 -0.97
CA ASP A 86 -18.06 -0.93 -2.16
C ASP A 86 -18.85 -0.07 -3.16
N SER A 87 -18.52 -0.21 -4.45
CA SER A 87 -19.33 0.33 -5.56
C SER A 87 -20.43 -0.64 -6.00
N GLY A 88 -20.51 -1.82 -5.39
CA GLY A 88 -21.45 -2.89 -5.70
C GLY A 88 -21.67 -3.82 -4.50
N PRO A 89 -22.06 -5.09 -4.72
CA PRO A 89 -22.17 -6.07 -3.64
C PRO A 89 -20.85 -6.22 -2.89
N HIS A 90 -20.93 -6.22 -1.56
CA HIS A 90 -19.77 -6.43 -0.70
C HIS A 90 -19.12 -7.79 -0.97
N TRP A 91 -17.80 -7.79 -1.15
CA TRP A 91 -17.05 -9.01 -1.48
C TRP A 91 -15.71 -9.16 -0.73
N THR A 92 -15.33 -8.18 0.11
CA THR A 92 -14.04 -8.24 0.81
C THR A 92 -14.03 -7.54 2.16
N ASP A 93 -13.55 -8.26 3.18
CA ASP A 93 -13.23 -7.74 4.52
C ASP A 93 -11.72 -7.44 4.69
N SER A 94 -10.90 -7.87 3.73
CA SER A 94 -9.43 -7.81 3.78
C SER A 94 -8.88 -7.16 2.52
N PHE A 95 -8.03 -6.15 2.71
CA PHE A 95 -7.32 -5.46 1.63
C PHE A 95 -5.87 -5.90 1.71
N SER A 96 -5.54 -7.02 1.07
CA SER A 96 -4.24 -7.69 1.18
C SER A 96 -3.35 -7.34 -0.02
N HIS A 97 -2.29 -8.11 -0.27
CA HIS A 97 -1.26 -7.84 -1.27
C HIS A 97 -1.79 -7.22 -2.56
N GLY A 98 -1.27 -6.03 -2.89
CA GLY A 98 -1.66 -5.23 -4.04
C GLY A 98 -0.54 -4.29 -4.49
N GLU A 99 -0.76 -3.59 -5.59
CA GLU A 99 0.17 -2.63 -6.19
C GLU A 99 -0.62 -1.38 -6.65
N LEU A 100 -0.04 -0.19 -6.44
CA LEU A 100 -0.57 1.04 -7.04
C LEU A 100 -0.31 1.00 -8.54
N LEU A 101 -1.30 1.38 -9.33
CA LEU A 101 -1.14 1.52 -10.76
C LEU A 101 -0.15 2.65 -11.04
N ARG A 102 0.99 2.28 -11.62
CA ARG A 102 2.11 3.17 -11.92
C ARG A 102 1.82 4.06 -13.11
N ASP A 103 2.38 5.26 -13.08
CA ASP A 103 2.44 6.17 -14.23
C ASP A 103 3.74 5.90 -15.01
N GLY A 104 3.70 4.86 -15.83
CA GLY A 104 4.87 4.34 -16.54
C GLY A 104 5.26 2.94 -16.06
N PHE A 105 6.40 2.45 -16.55
CA PHE A 105 6.82 1.07 -16.36
C PHE A 105 8.31 0.91 -16.03
N ASP A 106 9.02 2.02 -15.79
CA ASP A 106 10.44 2.01 -15.48
C ASP A 106 10.72 1.71 -13.99
N GLN A 107 12.00 1.68 -13.63
CA GLN A 107 12.48 1.38 -12.28
C GLN A 107 12.22 2.50 -11.25
N ASN A 108 11.71 3.67 -11.66
CA ASN A 108 11.44 4.76 -10.74
C ASN A 108 10.13 4.58 -9.97
N LEU A 109 9.29 3.63 -10.39
CA LEU A 109 7.99 3.29 -9.78
C LEU A 109 7.15 4.53 -9.47
N GLU A 110 7.02 5.42 -10.45
CA GLU A 110 6.27 6.66 -10.29
C GLU A 110 4.75 6.40 -10.25
N VAL A 111 4.05 7.10 -9.36
CA VAL A 111 2.57 7.11 -9.28
C VAL A 111 2.07 8.54 -9.25
N ASP A 112 0.88 8.78 -9.81
CA ASP A 112 0.22 10.09 -9.76
C ASP A 112 -0.56 10.23 -8.44
N PRO A 113 -0.14 11.09 -7.50
CA PRO A 113 -0.83 11.27 -6.23
C PRO A 113 -2.26 11.85 -6.37
N VAL A 114 -2.59 12.45 -7.52
CA VAL A 114 -3.93 13.02 -7.80
C VAL A 114 -4.90 11.94 -8.28
N ASN A 115 -4.40 10.86 -8.87
CA ASN A 115 -5.21 9.79 -9.47
C ASN A 115 -4.70 8.39 -9.07
N LEU A 116 -4.57 8.17 -7.76
CA LEU A 116 -4.11 6.88 -7.22
C LEU A 116 -5.15 5.78 -7.46
N ARG A 117 -4.75 4.71 -8.14
CA ARG A 117 -5.56 3.49 -8.27
C ARG A 117 -4.79 2.33 -7.70
N PHE A 118 -5.43 1.46 -6.93
CA PHE A 118 -4.77 0.38 -6.20
C PHE A 118 -5.40 -0.97 -6.57
N LEU A 119 -4.66 -1.81 -7.29
CA LEU A 119 -5.05 -3.19 -7.55
C LEU A 119 -4.70 -4.03 -6.32
N PHE A 120 -5.65 -4.77 -5.77
CA PHE A 120 -5.44 -5.55 -4.54
C PHE A 120 -6.13 -6.89 -4.59
N GLN A 121 -5.66 -7.84 -3.79
CA GLN A 121 -6.39 -9.08 -3.53
C GLN A 121 -7.27 -8.95 -2.28
N GLY A 122 -8.51 -9.41 -2.40
CA GLY A 122 -9.53 -9.36 -1.36
C GLY A 122 -10.27 -10.68 -1.16
N ILE A 123 -10.92 -10.79 0.00
CA ILE A 123 -11.73 -11.93 0.42
C ILE A 123 -12.61 -11.52 1.62
N THR A 124 -13.80 -12.10 1.74
CA THR A 124 -14.59 -12.00 2.98
C THR A 124 -14.08 -12.96 4.05
N ASP A 125 -14.35 -12.64 5.32
CA ASP A 125 -14.06 -13.55 6.43
C ASP A 125 -14.84 -14.87 6.30
N GLU A 126 -16.05 -14.81 5.76
CA GLU A 126 -16.87 -15.97 5.48
C GLU A 126 -16.19 -16.93 4.49
N ALA A 127 -15.73 -16.41 3.35
CA ALA A 127 -15.10 -17.23 2.32
C ALA A 127 -13.73 -17.77 2.74
N LYS A 128 -13.05 -17.11 3.68
CA LYS A 128 -11.78 -17.53 4.28
C LYS A 128 -11.95 -18.62 5.35
N ARG A 129 -13.09 -18.65 6.05
CA ARG A 129 -13.30 -19.49 7.24
C ARG A 129 -13.06 -20.98 6.98
N GLY A 130 -12.24 -21.59 7.84
CA GLY A 130 -11.96 -23.04 7.81
C GLY A 130 -11.01 -23.49 6.69
N LYS A 131 -10.42 -22.57 5.93
CA LYS A 131 -9.45 -22.88 4.86
C LYS A 131 -8.01 -22.68 5.35
N ALA A 132 -7.09 -23.50 4.85
CA ALA A 132 -5.67 -23.20 4.96
C ALA A 132 -5.32 -21.99 4.07
N TYR A 133 -4.25 -21.26 4.41
CA TYR A 133 -3.89 -20.01 3.71
C TYR A 133 -3.74 -20.20 2.19
N GLY A 134 -3.12 -21.30 1.74
CA GLY A 134 -2.94 -21.62 0.32
C GLY A 134 -4.24 -21.94 -0.45
N ASP A 135 -5.32 -22.25 0.26
CA ASP A 135 -6.63 -22.60 -0.33
C ASP A 135 -7.62 -21.43 -0.32
N ILE A 136 -7.21 -20.26 0.19
CA ILE A 136 -8.07 -19.08 0.24
C ILE A 136 -8.33 -18.61 -1.20
N PRO A 137 -9.60 -18.50 -1.63
CA PRO A 137 -9.94 -18.17 -3.01
C PRO A 137 -9.91 -16.64 -3.23
N TRP A 138 -8.73 -16.04 -3.08
CA TRP A 138 -8.52 -14.61 -3.29
C TRP A 138 -9.08 -14.13 -4.65
N ARG A 139 -9.57 -12.89 -4.66
CA ARG A 139 -10.07 -12.22 -5.86
C ARG A 139 -9.43 -10.85 -5.99
N LEU A 140 -9.22 -10.39 -7.22
CA LEU A 140 -8.64 -9.08 -7.47
C LEU A 140 -9.74 -8.01 -7.56
N GLY A 141 -9.48 -6.85 -6.98
CA GLY A 141 -10.30 -5.65 -7.10
C GLY A 141 -9.44 -4.41 -7.27
N ILE A 142 -10.08 -3.28 -7.60
CA ILE A 142 -9.42 -1.99 -7.74
C ILE A 142 -10.04 -0.99 -6.77
N LEU A 143 -9.20 -0.24 -6.05
CA LEU A 143 -9.61 0.94 -5.30
C LEU A 143 -9.27 2.19 -6.10
N GLU A 144 -10.16 3.16 -6.03
CA GLU A 144 -9.99 4.49 -6.60
C GLU A 144 -10.34 5.52 -5.51
N PRO A 145 -9.80 6.75 -5.55
CA PRO A 145 -10.12 7.75 -4.56
C PRO A 145 -11.60 8.09 -4.70
N ALA A 146 -12.32 8.17 -3.58
CA ALA A 146 -13.70 8.65 -3.63
C ALA A 146 -13.72 10.08 -4.20
N ASP A 147 -14.72 10.39 -5.02
CA ASP A 147 -14.97 11.76 -5.46
C ASP A 147 -14.93 12.68 -4.23
N GLN A 148 -14.08 13.71 -4.27
CA GLN A 148 -14.13 14.71 -3.22
C GLN A 148 -15.48 15.40 -3.32
N GLU A 149 -16.32 15.27 -2.28
CA GLU A 149 -17.47 16.16 -2.17
C GLU A 149 -16.95 17.61 -2.30
N PRO A 150 -17.56 18.44 -3.16
CA PRO A 150 -17.11 19.80 -3.33
C PRO A 150 -17.10 20.47 -1.95
N SER A 151 -15.93 20.91 -1.51
CA SER A 151 -15.80 21.56 -0.21
C SER A 151 -16.82 22.68 -0.14
N MET A 152 -17.66 22.68 0.91
CA MET A 152 -18.44 23.86 1.25
C MET A 152 -17.43 24.96 1.56
N LYS A 153 -17.09 25.73 0.54
CA LYS A 153 -16.40 27.01 0.69
C LYS A 153 -17.21 27.77 1.72
N HIS A 154 -16.58 28.02 2.87
CA HIS A 154 -17.13 28.86 3.91
C HIS A 154 -17.56 30.18 3.26
N ARG A 155 -18.84 30.51 3.40
CA ARG A 155 -19.35 31.86 3.16
C ARG A 155 -18.93 32.77 4.30
#